data_AF-A0A1M5F9Z3-F1
#
_entry.id   AF-A0A1M5F9Z3-F1
#
_cell.length_a   1.000
_cell.length_b   1.000
_cell.length_c   1.000
_cell.angle_alpha   90.00
_cell.angle_beta   90.00
_cell.angle_gamma   90.00
#
_symmetry.space_group_name_H-M   'P 1'
#
loop_
_entity.id
_entity.type
_entity.pdbx_description
1 polymer ?
#
loop_
_entity_poly.entity_id
_entity_poly.type
_entity_poly.pdbx_seq_one_letter_code
_entity_poly.pdbx_strand_id
1 'polypeptide(L)'
;MSDNVATTTASLGARHLPGQIGFSTEIFAIGDVHGQAAVLRGVLREIGGQPKALGTERVLIFLGDLIDRGADSIGAVRTALAAGPLIRADRVVMLPGNHELALVDVLDRCDPALWL
;
A
#
# COMPACT_ATOMS: atom_id res chain seq x y z
N MET A 1 5.55 21.36 -18.64
CA MET A 1 5.28 20.20 -19.52
C MET A 1 4.82 19.07 -18.62
N SER A 2 3.52 18.78 -18.67
CA SER A 2 2.85 17.78 -17.83
C SER A 2 2.91 16.43 -18.53
N ASP A 3 3.82 15.56 -18.10
CA ASP A 3 3.88 14.19 -18.59
C ASP A 3 2.71 13.40 -18.03
N ASN A 4 1.74 13.12 -18.90
CA ASN A 4 0.55 12.35 -18.61
C ASN A 4 0.94 10.86 -18.66
N VAL A 5 1.36 10.30 -17.52
CA VAL A 5 1.60 8.86 -17.41
C VAL A 5 0.26 8.16 -17.58
N ALA A 6 0.06 7.50 -18.71
CA ALA A 6 -1.13 6.71 -18.98
C ALA A 6 -1.23 5.55 -17.97
N THR A 7 -2.14 5.67 -17.01
CA THR A 7 -2.47 4.59 -16.08
C THR A 7 -3.09 3.43 -16.87
N THR A 8 -2.35 2.33 -17.01
CA THR A 8 -2.86 1.09 -17.61
C THR A 8 -3.40 0.21 -16.47
N THR A 9 -4.72 0.06 -16.41
CA THR A 9 -5.36 -0.87 -15.46
C THR A 9 -5.34 -2.27 -16.05
N ALA A 10 -4.54 -3.16 -15.48
CA ALA A 10 -4.57 -4.59 -15.78
C ALA A 10 -5.44 -5.31 -14.74
N SER A 11 -6.70 -5.58 -15.09
CA SER A 11 -7.58 -6.42 -14.27
C SER A 11 -7.46 -7.87 -14.73
N LEU A 12 -6.97 -8.75 -13.86
CA LEU A 12 -7.11 -10.19 -14.06
C LEU A 12 -8.59 -10.55 -13.86
N GLY A 13 -9.11 -11.49 -14.65
CA GLY A 13 -10.47 -12.01 -14.46
C GLY A 13 -10.64 -12.59 -13.04
N ALA A 14 -11.79 -12.35 -12.42
CA ALA A 14 -12.07 -12.81 -11.06
C ALA A 14 -11.88 -14.33 -10.95
N ARG A 15 -11.09 -14.76 -9.97
CA ARG A 15 -10.88 -16.18 -9.64
C ARG A 15 -11.51 -16.47 -8.28
N HIS A 16 -12.13 -17.63 -8.14
CA HIS A 16 -12.65 -18.08 -6.85
C HIS A 16 -11.47 -18.57 -5.98
N LEU A 17 -11.14 -17.81 -4.94
CA LEU A 17 -10.12 -18.16 -3.96
C LEU A 17 -10.80 -18.64 -2.67
N PRO A 18 -10.23 -19.63 -1.96
CA PRO A 18 -10.75 -20.04 -0.66
C PRO A 18 -10.68 -18.87 0.34
N GLY A 19 -11.73 -18.71 1.16
CA GLY A 19 -11.87 -17.56 2.08
C GLY A 19 -12.64 -16.38 1.49
N GLN A 20 -13.76 -16.65 0.80
CA GLN A 20 -14.59 -15.62 0.19
C GLN A 20 -14.89 -14.49 1.16
N ILE A 21 -14.45 -13.30 0.78
CA ILE A 21 -14.82 -12.06 1.43
C ILE A 21 -16.23 -11.74 0.95
N GLY A 22 -17.12 -11.42 1.89
CA GLY A 22 -18.51 -11.13 1.57
C GLY A 22 -18.61 -10.01 0.52
N PHE A 23 -19.71 -9.99 -0.24
CA PHE A 23 -19.98 -8.95 -1.25
C PHE A 23 -20.09 -7.52 -0.67
N SER A 24 -20.03 -7.38 0.66
CA SER A 24 -20.06 -6.13 1.41
C SER A 24 -18.67 -5.51 1.66
N THR A 25 -17.61 -6.00 1.03
CA THR A 25 -16.25 -5.45 1.24
C THR A 25 -15.56 -5.12 -0.08
N GLU A 26 -15.02 -3.91 -0.16
CA GLU A 26 -14.16 -3.43 -1.24
C GLU A 26 -12.71 -3.39 -0.75
N ILE A 27 -11.80 -4.07 -1.43
CA ILE A 27 -10.42 -4.22 -0.97
C ILE A 27 -9.45 -3.66 -2.00
N PHE A 28 -8.56 -2.80 -1.51
CA PHE A 28 -7.38 -2.37 -2.24
C PHE A 28 -6.14 -2.94 -1.55
N ALA A 29 -5.39 -3.77 -2.26
CA ALA A 29 -4.09 -4.27 -1.81
C ALA A 29 -2.99 -3.55 -2.57
N ILE A 30 -2.06 -2.94 -1.85
CA ILE A 30 -0.87 -2.27 -2.39
C ILE A 30 0.33 -3.13 -2.04
N GLY A 31 1.05 -3.59 -3.08
CA GLY A 31 2.31 -4.31 -2.95
C GLY A 31 3.48 -3.40 -2.62
N ASP A 32 4.69 -3.89 -2.89
CA ASP A 32 5.96 -3.26 -2.53
C ASP A 32 6.05 -1.82 -3.06
N VAL A 33 6.29 -0.86 -2.16
CA VAL A 33 6.39 0.56 -2.50
C VAL A 33 7.84 0.99 -2.64
N HIS A 34 8.74 0.43 -1.85
CA HIS A 34 10.18 0.66 -1.90
C HIS A 34 10.55 2.13 -2.03
N GLY A 35 10.13 2.97 -1.09
CA GLY A 35 10.47 4.39 -1.05
C GLY A 35 9.94 5.23 -2.22
N GLN A 36 9.06 4.71 -3.07
CA GLN A 36 8.47 5.43 -4.20
C GLN A 36 7.27 6.28 -3.78
N ALA A 37 7.49 7.21 -2.83
CA ALA A 37 6.42 8.00 -2.21
C ALA A 37 5.54 8.77 -3.22
N ALA A 38 6.13 9.28 -4.31
CA ALA A 38 5.39 9.99 -5.35
C ALA A 38 4.43 9.05 -6.12
N VAL A 39 4.88 7.84 -6.43
CA VAL A 39 4.06 6.81 -7.09
C VAL A 39 2.93 6.38 -6.16
N LEU A 40 3.23 6.11 -4.89
CA LEU A 40 2.22 5.76 -3.89
C LEU A 40 1.13 6.85 -3.76
N ARG A 41 1.50 8.13 -3.72
CA ARG A 41 0.53 9.24 -3.72
C ARG A 41 -0.35 9.23 -4.97
N GLY A 42 0.21 8.88 -6.13
CA GLY A 42 -0.55 8.73 -7.37
C GLY A 42 -1.58 7.60 -7.28
N VAL A 43 -1.16 6.42 -6.80
CA VAL A 43 -2.05 5.25 -6.59
C VAL A 43 -3.19 5.59 -5.63
N LEU A 44 -2.87 6.19 -4.48
CA LEU A 44 -3.90 6.57 -3.49
C LEU A 44 -4.87 7.61 -4.04
N ARG A 45 -4.40 8.56 -4.88
CA ARG A 45 -5.29 9.52 -5.54
C ARG A 45 -6.25 8.84 -6.50
N GLU A 46 -5.76 7.88 -7.28
CA GLU A 46 -6.59 7.10 -8.20
C GLU A 46 -7.68 6.33 -7.45
N ILE A 47 -7.30 5.61 -6.38
CA ILE A 47 -8.25 4.88 -5.54
C ILE A 47 -9.25 5.83 -4.87
N GLY A 48 -8.79 6.97 -4.34
CA GLY A 48 -9.65 7.98 -3.72
C GLY A 48 -10.65 8.63 -4.69
N GLY A 49 -10.31 8.67 -5.98
CA GLY A 49 -11.21 9.08 -7.05
C GLY A 49 -12.33 8.08 -7.33
N GLN A 50 -12.16 6.80 -7.00
CA GLN A 50 -13.17 5.77 -7.25
C GLN A 50 -14.32 5.86 -6.23
N PRO A 51 -15.59 5.87 -6.68
CA PRO A 51 -16.74 5.94 -5.79
C PRO A 51 -16.75 4.74 -4.84
N LYS A 52 -17.00 4.99 -3.56
CA LYS A 52 -17.21 3.92 -2.58
C LYS A 52 -18.64 3.40 -2.73
N ALA A 53 -18.80 2.09 -2.91
CA ALA A 53 -20.12 1.49 -3.04
C ALA A 53 -20.94 1.67 -1.74
N LEU A 54 -22.24 1.91 -1.88
CA LEU A 54 -23.11 2.10 -0.72
C LEU A 54 -23.22 0.79 0.07
N GLY A 55 -23.04 0.88 1.38
CA GLY A 55 -23.14 -0.29 2.27
C GLY A 55 -21.95 -1.25 2.22
N THR A 56 -20.84 -0.87 1.57
CA THR A 56 -19.59 -1.64 1.62
C THR A 56 -18.60 -1.07 2.64
N GLU A 57 -17.87 -1.97 3.30
CA GLU A 57 -16.64 -1.65 4.01
C GLU A 57 -15.50 -1.53 3.00
N ARG A 58 -14.75 -0.42 3.02
CA ARG A 58 -13.55 -0.23 2.20
C ARG A 58 -12.30 -0.49 3.04
N VAL A 59 -11.53 -1.49 2.65
CA VAL A 59 -10.30 -1.91 3.34
C VAL A 59 -9.08 -1.64 2.46
N LEU A 60 -8.10 -0.94 3.01
CA LEU A 60 -6.78 -0.79 2.42
C LEU A 60 -5.81 -1.75 3.09
N ILE A 61 -5.05 -2.49 2.29
CA ILE A 61 -4.01 -3.40 2.79
C ILE A 61 -2.69 -3.02 2.13
N PHE A 62 -1.70 -2.66 2.92
CA PHE A 62 -0.30 -2.63 2.49
C PHE A 62 0.32 -4.01 2.75
N LEU A 63 0.94 -4.60 1.73
CA LEU A 63 1.52 -5.94 1.81
C LEU A 63 2.95 -5.96 2.36
N GLY A 64 3.55 -4.78 2.60
CA GLY A 64 4.90 -4.63 3.13
C GLY A 64 5.81 -3.82 2.19
N ASP A 65 7.10 -3.80 2.51
CA ASP A 65 8.18 -3.24 1.72
C ASP A 65 7.91 -1.79 1.31
N LEU A 66 7.58 -0.96 2.31
CA LEU A 66 7.41 0.47 2.15
C LEU A 66 8.75 1.20 2.01
N ILE A 67 9.81 0.65 2.63
CA ILE A 67 11.14 1.24 2.67
C ILE A 67 12.11 0.60 1.67
N ASP A 68 13.32 1.18 1.62
CA ASP A 68 14.47 0.80 0.78
C ASP A 68 14.29 0.96 -0.73
N ARG A 69 15.42 0.93 -1.45
CA ARG A 69 15.62 1.06 -2.91
C ARG A 69 15.21 2.39 -3.53
N GLY A 70 14.07 2.96 -3.16
CA GLY A 70 13.61 4.25 -3.68
C GLY A 70 14.23 5.45 -2.96
N ALA A 71 13.92 6.63 -3.50
CA ALA A 71 14.53 7.88 -3.04
C ALA A 71 13.89 8.47 -1.77
N ASP A 72 12.72 7.99 -1.34
CA ASP A 72 11.93 8.63 -0.27
C ASP A 72 11.19 7.61 0.63
N SER A 73 11.92 6.78 1.38
CA SER A 73 11.37 5.82 2.35
C SER A 73 10.49 6.49 3.42
N ILE A 74 10.95 7.62 3.98
CA ILE A 74 10.18 8.34 5.03
C ILE A 74 8.88 8.89 4.44
N GLY A 75 8.92 9.46 3.25
CA GLY A 75 7.73 9.94 2.56
C GLY A 75 6.77 8.82 2.21
N ALA A 76 7.27 7.63 1.84
CA ALA A 76 6.44 6.45 1.58
C ALA A 76 5.69 6.01 2.84
N VAL A 77 6.40 5.86 3.97
CA VAL A 77 5.80 5.51 5.27
C VAL A 77 4.76 6.56 5.71
N ARG A 78 5.11 7.86 5.65
CA ARG A 78 4.16 8.94 5.98
C ARG A 78 2.93 8.93 5.08
N THR A 79 3.11 8.66 3.79
CA THR A 79 2.01 8.57 2.83
C THR A 79 1.10 7.38 3.16
N ALA A 80 1.67 6.21 3.48
CA ALA A 80 0.91 5.03 3.88
C ALA A 80 0.11 5.26 5.17
N LEU A 81 0.71 5.89 6.18
CA LEU A 81 0.04 6.23 7.45
C LEU A 81 -1.12 7.22 7.25
N ALA A 82 -1.03 8.12 6.28
CA ALA A 82 -2.08 9.08 5.95
C ALA A 82 -3.12 8.56 4.94
N ALA A 83 -3.01 7.30 4.48
CA ALA A 83 -3.78 6.80 3.35
C ALA A 83 -5.29 6.64 3.61
N GLY A 84 -5.68 6.32 4.85
CA GLY A 84 -7.08 6.02 5.20
C GLY A 84 -8.07 7.11 4.76
N PRO A 85 -7.90 8.35 5.24
CA PRO A 85 -8.74 9.48 4.83
C PRO A 85 -8.68 9.78 3.33
N LEU A 86 -7.52 9.62 2.69
CA LEU A 86 -7.34 9.91 1.26
C LEU A 86 -8.22 9.04 0.36
N ILE A 87 -8.50 7.80 0.79
CA ILE A 87 -9.26 6.85 -0.01
C ILE A 87 -10.64 6.50 0.56
N ARG A 88 -11.05 7.14 1.66
CA ARG A 88 -12.26 6.83 2.43
C ARG A 88 -12.30 5.36 2.89
N ALA A 89 -11.15 4.83 3.30
CA ALA A 89 -11.07 3.49 3.89
C ALA A 89 -11.64 3.51 5.31
N ASP A 90 -12.47 2.52 5.62
CA ASP A 90 -12.96 2.27 6.98
C ASP A 90 -11.88 1.56 7.82
N ARG A 91 -11.00 0.82 7.14
CA ARG A 91 -9.91 0.08 7.77
C ARG A 91 -8.65 0.14 6.92
N VAL A 92 -7.52 0.36 7.58
CA VAL A 92 -6.18 0.26 7.00
C VAL A 92 -5.42 -0.84 7.72
N VAL A 93 -4.87 -1.78 6.96
CA VAL A 93 -4.02 -2.88 7.43
C VAL A 93 -2.62 -2.67 6.87
N MET A 94 -1.61 -2.75 7.73
CA MET A 94 -0.20 -2.69 7.33
C MET A 94 0.45 -4.01 7.72
N LEU A 95 0.79 -4.80 6.71
CA LEU A 95 1.64 -5.98 6.89
C LEU A 95 3.09 -5.53 6.80
N PRO A 96 3.98 -6.02 7.67
CA PRO A 96 5.41 -5.75 7.53
C PRO A 96 5.97 -6.57 6.37
N GLY A 97 6.80 -5.95 5.55
CA GLY A 97 7.64 -6.67 4.58
C GLY A 97 8.96 -7.10 5.20
N ASN A 98 9.79 -7.82 4.44
CA ASN A 98 11.11 -8.23 4.93
C ASN A 98 12.02 -7.03 5.21
N HIS A 99 11.85 -5.93 4.48
CA HIS A 99 12.62 -4.71 4.72
C HIS A 99 12.26 -4.04 6.05
N GLU A 100 10.98 -3.97 6.42
CA GLU A 100 10.59 -3.44 7.73
C GLU A 100 11.03 -4.37 8.87
N LEU A 101 10.96 -5.68 8.68
CA LEU A 101 11.40 -6.65 9.70
C LEU A 101 12.92 -6.56 9.94
N ALA A 102 13.72 -6.45 8.86
CA ALA A 102 15.16 -6.25 8.97
C ALA A 102 15.50 -4.94 9.72
N LEU A 103 14.77 -3.85 9.45
CA LEU A 103 14.94 -2.59 10.19
C LEU A 103 14.70 -2.75 11.68
N VAL A 104 13.59 -3.39 12.06
CA VAL A 104 13.26 -3.63 13.46
C VAL A 104 14.35 -4.49 14.12
N ASP A 105 14.81 -5.55 13.46
CA ASP A 105 15.90 -6.40 13.97
C ASP A 105 17.20 -5.61 14.20
N VAL A 106 17.58 -4.73 13.27
CA VAL A 106 18.76 -3.86 13.43
C VAL A 106 18.60 -2.91 14.62
N LEU A 107 17.43 -2.30 14.79
CA LEU A 107 17.19 -1.38 15.91
C LEU A 107 17.19 -2.10 17.25
N ASP A 108 16.55 -3.25 17.33
CA ASP A 108 16.42 -4.03 18.58
C ASP A 108 17.76 -4.63 19.01
N ARG A 109 18.59 -5.05 18.05
CA ARG A 109 19.87 -5.73 18.33
C ARG A 109 21.08 -4.80 18.23
N CYS A 110 20.90 -3.59 17.69
CA CYS A 110 21.97 -2.64 17.42
C CYS A 110 23.10 -3.23 16.53
N ASP A 111 22.76 -4.13 15.61
CA ASP A 111 23.70 -4.80 14.70
C ASP A 111 23.36 -4.49 13.22
N PRO A 112 24.10 -3.57 12.57
CA PRO A 112 23.86 -3.21 11.16
C PRO A 112 24.02 -4.38 10.18
N ALA A 113 24.68 -5.49 10.57
CA ALA A 113 24.84 -6.65 9.70
C ALA A 113 23.52 -7.38 9.41
N LEU A 114 22.45 -7.08 10.15
CA LEU A 114 21.12 -7.65 9.90
C LEU A 114 20.36 -6.93 8.77
N TRP A 115 20.92 -5.86 8.19
CA TRP A 115 20.35 -5.13 7.05
C TRP A 115 20.74 -5.71 5.67
N LEU A 116 21.28 -6.94 5.62
CA LEU A 116 21.84 -7.52 4.39
C LEU A 116 20.79 -8.17 3.47
#